data_AF-A0A6S7KMT7-F1
#
_entry.id   AF-A0A6S7KMT7-F1
#
_cell.length_a   1.000
_cell.length_b   1.000
_cell.length_c   1.000
_cell.angle_alpha   90.00
_cell.angle_beta   90.00
_cell.angle_gamma   90.00
#
_symmetry.space_group_name_H-M   'P 1'
#
loop_
_entity.id
_entity.type
_entity.pdbx_description
1 polymer ?
#
loop_
_entity_poly.entity_id
_entity_poly.type
_entity_poly.pdbx_seq_one_letter_code
_entity_poly.pdbx_strand_id
1 'polypeptide(L)'
;PLPVTAEQVKRETQRDPLLVKVHGLVMKGWSTPQDEAIKPFYQRKDELTIHCGVLMLGHRAVIPAKLRNQVLTELHEGHLGIVKMKSLARSYIWWPKIDKDIEHLAKSCPGCQLQQNEAGKVPLHP
;
A
#
# COMPACT_ATOMS: atom_id res chain seq x y z
N PRO A 1 15.82 0.02 -1.41
CA PRO A 1 15.21 0.82 -2.49
C PRO A 1 13.74 0.43 -2.62
N LEU A 2 12.82 1.33 -2.98
CA LEU A 2 11.44 0.90 -3.25
C LEU A 2 11.40 0.07 -4.54
N PRO A 3 10.57 -0.98 -4.62
CA PRO A 3 10.51 -1.89 -5.77
C PRO A 3 9.99 -1.22 -7.04
N VAL A 4 9.43 -0.02 -6.91
CA VAL A 4 8.93 0.81 -8.00
C VAL A 4 9.53 2.20 -7.89
N THR A 5 9.91 2.78 -9.02
CA THR A 5 10.44 4.14 -9.07
C THR A 5 9.34 5.18 -9.04
N ALA A 6 9.65 6.40 -8.59
CA ALA A 6 8.71 7.51 -8.62
C ALA A 6 8.15 7.77 -10.03
N GLU A 7 8.98 7.61 -11.07
CA GLU A 7 8.57 7.79 -12.47
C GLU A 7 7.59 6.69 -12.92
N GLN A 8 7.78 5.44 -12.48
CA GLN A 8 6.81 4.38 -12.72
C GLN A 8 5.48 4.69 -12.03
N VAL A 9 5.52 5.09 -10.75
CA VAL A 9 4.31 5.43 -9.98
C VAL A 9 3.56 6.59 -10.62
N LYS A 10 4.26 7.66 -11.01
CA LYS A 10 3.69 8.81 -11.71
C LYS A 10 3.00 8.39 -13.01
N ARG A 11 3.71 7.67 -13.88
CA ARG A 11 3.17 7.23 -15.17
C ARG A 11 1.93 6.34 -15.01
N GLU A 12 1.98 5.36 -14.12
CA GLU A 12 0.85 4.45 -13.92
C GLU A 12 -0.31 5.12 -13.15
N THR A 13 -0.06 6.16 -12.34
CA THR A 13 -1.11 7.00 -11.74
C THR A 13 -1.94 7.69 -12.81
N GLN A 14 -1.30 8.21 -13.86
CA GLN A 14 -2.00 8.85 -14.99
C GLN A 14 -2.80 7.87 -15.86
N ARG A 15 -2.58 6.57 -15.69
CA ARG A 15 -3.29 5.49 -16.41
C ARG A 15 -4.32 4.78 -15.54
N ASP A 16 -4.38 5.09 -14.25
CA ASP A 16 -5.33 4.53 -13.29
C ASP A 16 -6.54 5.48 -13.17
N PRO A 17 -7.73 5.12 -13.69
CA PRO A 17 -8.87 6.04 -13.73
C PRO A 17 -9.29 6.55 -12.34
N LEU A 18 -9.15 5.72 -11.31
CA LEU A 18 -9.46 6.12 -9.94
C LEU A 18 -8.43 7.15 -9.45
N LEU A 19 -7.14 6.88 -9.64
CA LEU A 19 -6.10 7.80 -9.17
C LEU A 19 -6.01 9.09 -9.98
N VAL A 20 -6.34 9.07 -11.28
CA VAL A 20 -6.51 10.31 -12.07
C VAL A 20 -7.60 11.19 -11.46
N LYS A 21 -8.74 10.59 -11.09
CA LYS A 21 -9.84 11.31 -10.45
C LYS A 21 -9.44 11.85 -9.08
N VAL A 22 -8.79 11.03 -8.25
CA VAL A 22 -8.28 11.46 -6.94
C VAL A 22 -7.25 12.57 -7.08
N HIS A 23 -6.31 12.47 -8.01
CA HIS A 23 -5.33 13.52 -8.30
C HIS A 23 -6.03 14.84 -8.67
N GLY A 24 -7.06 14.77 -9.51
CA GLY A 24 -7.88 15.94 -9.84
C GLY A 24 -8.55 16.58 -8.61
N LEU A 25 -9.08 15.76 -7.70
CA LEU A 25 -9.71 16.23 -6.45
C LEU A 25 -8.70 16.85 -5.49
N VAL A 26 -7.48 16.31 -5.39
CA VAL A 26 -6.40 16.91 -4.59
C VAL A 26 -6.03 18.29 -5.11
N MET A 27 -5.97 18.48 -6.43
CA MET A 27 -5.60 19.76 -7.05
C MET A 27 -6.72 20.80 -7.05
N LYS A 28 -7.96 20.37 -7.28
CA LYS A 28 -9.11 21.27 -7.52
C LYS A 28 -10.01 21.44 -6.29
N GLY A 29 -9.78 20.65 -5.25
CA GLY A 29 -10.65 20.57 -4.08
C GLY A 29 -11.59 19.37 -4.12
N TRP A 30 -12.02 18.99 -2.92
CA TRP A 30 -12.85 17.82 -2.70
C TRP A 30 -14.32 18.19 -2.59
N SER A 31 -15.18 17.40 -3.22
CA SER A 31 -16.62 17.33 -2.93
C SER A 31 -16.94 16.03 -2.19
N THR A 32 -18.10 15.98 -1.53
CA THR A 32 -18.56 14.75 -0.88
C THR A 32 -18.64 13.61 -1.91
N PRO A 33 -17.93 12.50 -1.71
CA PRO A 33 -17.84 11.44 -2.71
C PRO A 33 -19.13 10.62 -2.74
N GLN A 34 -19.69 10.44 -3.93
CA GLN A 34 -20.76 9.47 -4.19
C GLN A 34 -20.19 8.07 -4.48
N ASP A 35 -18.94 8.00 -4.92
CA ASP A 35 -18.26 6.79 -5.35
C ASP A 35 -17.55 6.10 -4.16
N GLU A 36 -17.93 4.86 -3.87
CA GLU A 36 -17.32 4.04 -2.81
C GLU A 36 -15.81 3.87 -2.98
N ALA A 37 -15.31 3.85 -4.23
CA ALA A 37 -13.88 3.71 -4.50
C ALA A 37 -13.08 4.96 -4.05
N ILE A 38 -13.74 6.13 -3.98
CA ILE A 38 -13.12 7.41 -3.60
C ILE A 38 -13.18 7.63 -2.09
N LYS A 39 -14.17 7.06 -1.38
CA LYS A 39 -14.33 7.27 0.05
C LYS A 39 -13.06 7.04 0.88
N PRO A 40 -12.25 5.98 0.64
CA PRO A 40 -11.00 5.79 1.39
C PRO A 40 -9.99 6.93 1.22
N PHE A 41 -10.00 7.59 0.06
CA PHE A 41 -9.15 8.74 -0.21
C PHE A 41 -9.74 10.01 0.41
N TYR A 42 -11.05 10.22 0.27
CA TYR A 42 -11.75 11.37 0.87
C TYR A 42 -11.64 11.41 2.40
N GLN A 43 -11.73 10.25 3.06
CA GLN A 43 -11.54 10.12 4.51
C GLN A 43 -10.16 10.61 4.98
N ARG A 44 -9.18 10.62 4.07
CA ARG A 44 -7.81 11.05 4.32
C ARG A 44 -7.39 12.23 3.44
N LYS A 45 -8.36 12.99 2.93
CA LYS A 45 -8.14 14.08 1.97
C LYS A 45 -7.14 15.12 2.46
N ASP A 46 -7.14 15.37 3.77
CA ASP A 46 -6.30 16.38 4.41
C ASP A 46 -4.83 15.93 4.54
N GLU A 47 -4.55 14.64 4.36
CA GLU A 47 -3.20 14.05 4.30
C GLU A 47 -2.71 13.84 2.85
N LEU A 48 -3.59 13.97 1.85
CA LEU A 48 -3.26 13.70 0.45
C LEU A 48 -2.63 14.90 -0.22
N THR A 49 -1.44 14.70 -0.80
CA THR A 49 -0.67 15.73 -1.50
C THR A 49 -0.12 15.18 -2.81
N ILE A 50 0.36 16.07 -3.70
CA ILE A 50 1.05 15.69 -4.92
C ILE A 50 2.48 16.21 -4.86
N HIS A 51 3.44 15.30 -4.99
CA HIS A 51 4.87 15.62 -5.00
C HIS A 51 5.50 15.13 -6.29
N CYS A 52 6.05 16.04 -7.11
CA CYS A 52 6.63 15.72 -8.42
C CYS A 52 5.68 14.90 -9.35
N GLY A 53 4.37 15.08 -9.22
CA GLY A 53 3.35 14.33 -9.98
C GLY A 53 3.01 12.95 -9.41
N VAL A 54 3.59 12.57 -8.26
CA VAL A 54 3.22 11.36 -7.51
C VAL A 54 2.20 11.74 -6.44
N LEU A 55 1.11 10.99 -6.36
CA LEU A 55 0.13 11.11 -5.28
C LEU A 55 0.72 10.52 -3.99
N MET A 56 0.70 11.31 -2.93
CA MET A 56 1.29 10.99 -1.62
C MET A 56 0.22 11.06 -0.53
N LEU A 57 0.37 10.23 0.49
CA LEU A 57 -0.45 10.23 1.70
C LEU A 57 0.45 10.36 2.92
N GLY A 58 0.53 11.57 3.48
CA GLY A 58 1.65 11.96 4.32
C GLY A 58 2.96 11.72 3.57
N HIS A 59 3.84 10.86 4.09
CA HIS A 59 5.12 10.52 3.46
C HIS A 59 5.07 9.24 2.59
N ARG A 60 3.89 8.68 2.37
CA ARG A 60 3.72 7.38 1.69
C ARG A 60 3.29 7.57 0.25
N ALA A 61 3.93 6.89 -0.68
CA ALA A 61 3.51 6.90 -2.08
C ALA A 61 2.20 6.11 -2.25
N VAL A 62 1.22 6.72 -2.91
CA VAL A 62 -0.02 6.02 -3.30
C VAL A 62 0.27 5.15 -4.52
N ILE A 63 0.09 3.84 -4.39
CA ILE A 63 0.47 2.89 -5.43
C ILE A 63 -0.72 2.58 -6.38
N PRO A 64 -0.60 2.84 -7.70
CA PRO A 64 -1.57 2.46 -8.71
C PRO A 64 -1.84 0.96 -8.73
N ALA A 65 -3.08 0.57 -9.07
CA ALA A 65 -3.48 -0.84 -9.07
C ALA A 65 -2.52 -1.75 -9.86
N LYS A 66 -2.01 -1.26 -10.99
CA LYS A 66 -1.06 -1.98 -11.86
C LYS A 66 0.26 -2.36 -11.18
N LEU A 67 0.70 -1.59 -10.20
CA LEU A 67 1.99 -1.77 -9.53
C LEU A 67 1.89 -2.53 -8.19
N ARG A 68 0.68 -2.71 -7.64
CA ARG A 68 0.48 -3.30 -6.31
C ARG A 68 1.06 -4.71 -6.20
N ASN A 69 0.88 -5.56 -7.22
CA ASN A 69 1.42 -6.93 -7.20
C ASN A 69 2.95 -6.94 -7.14
N GLN A 70 3.62 -6.08 -7.91
CA GLN A 70 5.09 -5.98 -7.86
C GLN A 70 5.57 -5.53 -6.48
N VAL A 71 4.90 -4.54 -5.89
CA VAL A 71 5.22 -4.06 -4.54
C VAL A 71 4.99 -5.15 -3.49
N LEU A 72 3.90 -5.91 -3.60
CA LEU A 72 3.57 -7.02 -2.71
C LEU A 72 4.60 -8.16 -2.81
N THR A 73 5.01 -8.53 -4.03
CA THR A 73 6.06 -9.53 -4.25
C THR A 73 7.35 -9.14 -3.56
N GLU A 74 7.78 -7.88 -3.68
CA GLU A 74 9.00 -7.42 -3.02
C GLU A 74 8.87 -7.39 -1.50
N LEU A 75 7.74 -6.90 -0.97
CA LEU A 75 7.52 -6.91 0.48
C LEU A 75 7.59 -8.33 1.06
N HIS A 76 7.17 -9.30 0.26
CA HIS A 76 7.16 -10.71 0.62
C HIS A 76 8.52 -11.41 0.41
N GLU A 77 9.45 -10.78 -0.31
CA GLU A 77 10.78 -11.33 -0.53
C GLU A 77 11.49 -11.63 0.80
N GLY A 78 12.17 -12.77 0.86
CA GLY A 78 12.84 -13.23 2.08
C GLY A 78 11.91 -13.63 3.23
N HIS A 79 10.59 -13.69 2.99
CA HIS A 79 9.58 -14.16 3.95
C HIS A 79 9.65 -13.47 5.31
N LEU A 80 9.91 -12.16 5.35
CA LEU A 80 10.15 -11.35 6.58
C LEU A 80 9.10 -11.47 7.71
N GLY A 81 7.95 -12.08 7.44
CA GLY A 81 6.83 -12.21 8.35
C GLY A 81 5.86 -11.04 8.21
N ILE A 82 4.59 -11.33 8.43
CA ILE A 82 3.48 -10.40 8.18
C ILE A 82 3.61 -9.06 8.92
N VAL A 83 4.13 -9.09 10.15
CA VAL A 83 4.33 -7.88 10.97
C VAL A 83 5.33 -6.95 10.30
N LYS A 84 6.45 -7.49 9.80
CA LYS A 84 7.49 -6.70 9.14
C LYS A 84 7.02 -6.16 7.79
N MET A 85 6.30 -6.97 7.01
CA MET A 85 5.70 -6.55 5.74
C MET A 85 4.76 -5.35 5.94
N LYS A 86 3.85 -5.43 6.92
CA LYS A 86 2.95 -4.32 7.27
C LYS A 86 3.71 -3.09 7.75
N SER A 87 4.76 -3.27 8.55
CA SER A 87 5.60 -2.16 9.03
C SER A 87 6.27 -1.43 7.86
N LEU A 88 6.86 -2.15 6.91
CA LEU A 88 7.49 -1.55 5.72
C LEU A 88 6.46 -0.83 4.86
N ALA A 89 5.31 -1.47 4.62
CA ALA A 89 4.22 -0.88 3.88
C ALA A 89 3.78 0.46 4.51
N ARG A 90 3.50 0.46 5.81
CA ARG A 90 3.09 1.66 6.56
C ARG A 90 4.16 2.75 6.63
N SER A 91 5.42 2.45 6.37
CA SER A 91 6.46 3.48 6.33
C SER A 91 6.51 4.22 4.99
N TYR A 92 6.23 3.55 3.87
CA TYR A 92 6.60 4.08 2.55
C TYR A 92 5.49 4.13 1.51
N ILE A 93 4.44 3.32 1.65
CA ILE A 93 3.46 3.11 0.58
C ILE A 93 2.04 3.02 1.13
N TRP A 94 1.07 3.25 0.25
CA TRP A 94 -0.32 3.11 0.62
C TRP A 94 -1.21 2.80 -0.58
N TRP A 95 -2.25 2.00 -0.33
CA TRP A 95 -3.49 1.96 -1.09
C TRP A 95 -4.60 1.48 -0.15
N PRO A 96 -5.89 1.66 -0.51
CA PRO A 96 -6.99 1.17 0.31
C PRO A 96 -6.86 -0.34 0.55
N LYS A 97 -6.93 -0.77 1.82
CA LYS A 97 -6.87 -2.18 2.25
C LYS A 97 -5.52 -2.90 2.04
N ILE A 98 -4.41 -2.18 1.90
CA ILE A 98 -3.04 -2.75 1.81
C ILE A 98 -2.72 -3.82 2.86
N ASP A 99 -3.12 -3.62 4.12
CA ASP A 99 -2.87 -4.60 5.19
C ASP A 99 -3.58 -5.94 4.93
N LYS A 100 -4.78 -5.91 4.30
CA LYS A 100 -5.53 -7.12 3.93
C LYS A 100 -4.87 -7.86 2.78
N ASP A 101 -4.33 -7.12 1.81
CA ASP A 101 -3.61 -7.73 0.68
C ASP A 101 -2.31 -8.40 1.16
N ILE A 102 -1.60 -7.77 2.10
CA ILE A 102 -0.42 -8.35 2.77
C ILE A 102 -0.80 -9.61 3.56
N GLU A 103 -1.91 -9.57 4.32
CA GLU A 103 -2.43 -10.73 5.05
C GLU A 103 -2.77 -11.89 4.12
N HIS A 104 -3.43 -11.60 3.01
CA HIS A 104 -3.80 -12.60 2.02
C HIS A 104 -2.56 -13.25 1.41
N LEU A 105 -1.57 -12.44 1.02
CA LEU A 105 -0.30 -12.94 0.48
C LEU A 105 0.43 -13.85 1.47
N ALA A 106 0.64 -13.38 2.71
CA ALA A 106 1.33 -14.15 3.75
C ALA A 106 0.60 -15.46 4.08
N LYS A 107 -0.75 -15.46 4.10
CA LYS A 107 -1.55 -16.68 4.33
C LYS A 107 -1.48 -17.66 3.16
N SER A 108 -1.27 -17.18 1.94
CA SER A 108 -1.16 -18.02 0.74
C SER A 108 0.23 -18.61 0.53
N CYS A 109 1.24 -18.17 1.30
CA CYS A 109 2.62 -18.61 1.15
C CYS A 109 3.02 -19.70 2.19
N PRO A 110 3.46 -20.90 1.76
CA PRO A 110 3.94 -21.94 2.67
C PRO A 110 5.14 -21.50 3.52
N GLY A 111 6.09 -20.75 2.95
CA GLY A 111 7.26 -20.24 3.68
C GLY A 111 6.88 -19.30 4.83
N CYS A 112 5.92 -18.39 4.59
CA CYS A 112 5.39 -17.52 5.64
C CYS A 112 4.59 -18.28 6.70
N GLN A 113 3.89 -19.35 6.33
CA GLN A 113 3.14 -20.18 7.29
C GLN A 113 4.10 -20.93 8.24
N LEU A 114 5.21 -21.46 7.72
CA LEU A 114 6.22 -22.14 8.55
C LEU A 114 6.80 -21.20 9.62
N GLN A 115 7.17 -19.97 9.23
CA GLN A 115 7.72 -18.99 10.16
C GLN A 115 6.70 -18.54 11.23
N GLN A 116 5.40 -18.47 10.88
CA GLN A 116 4.35 -18.20 11.87
C GLN A 116 4.22 -19.33 12.90
N ASN A 117 4.34 -20.58 12.45
CA ASN A 117 4.23 -21.75 13.33
C ASN A 117 5.45 -21.89 14.27
N GLU A 118 6.63 -21.44 13.86
CA GLU A 118 7.82 -21.43 14.72
C GLU A 118 7.77 -20.31 15.77
N ALA A 119 7.25 -19.14 15.42
CA ALA A 119 7.09 -18.02 16.36
C ALA A 119 6.07 -18.31 17.49
N GLY A 120 5.18 -19.30 17.31
CA GLY A 120 4.24 -19.75 18.35
C GLY A 120 4.85 -20.69 19.40
N LYS A 121 6.10 -21.14 19.22
CA LYS A 121 6.79 -22.09 20.11
C LYS A 121 7.77 -21.42 21.08
N VAL A 122 7.58 -20.13 21.41
CA VAL A 122 8.41 -19.50 22.44
C VAL A 122 8.13 -20.22 23.77
N PRO A 123 9.15 -20.77 24.46
CA PRO A 123 8.97 -21.32 25.78
C PRO A 123 8.45 -20.22 26.69
N LEU A 124 7.31 -20.45 27.34
CA LEU A 124 6.88 -19.61 28.44
C LEU A 124 7.96 -19.73 29.53
N HIS A 125 8.75 -18.68 29.72
CA HIS A 125 9.66 -18.62 30.85
C HIS A 125 8.83 -18.56 32.15
N PRO A 126 9.20 -19.34 33.20
CA PRO A 126 8.53 -19.33 34.51
C PRO A 126 8.54 -17.96 35.19
#